data_AF-A0A930FPI0-F1
#
_entry.id   AF-A0A930FPI0-F1
#
_cell.length_a   1.000
_cell.length_b   1.000
_cell.length_c   1.000
_cell.angle_alpha   90.00
_cell.angle_beta   90.00
_cell.angle_gamma   90.00
#
_symmetry.space_group_name_H-M   'P 1'
#
loop_
_entity.id
_entity.type
_entity.pdbx_description
1 polymer ?
#
loop_
_entity_poly.entity_id
_entity_poly.type
_entity_poly.pdbx_seq_one_letter_code
_entity_poly.pdbx_strand_id
1 'polypeptide(L)'
;MIDILICIIYILMGARWILKRVKMEAISAPTNWKIIILKFLIWLIAPLEIFIYIYFYNSERVRIFLGASVMLLYLIETQLLFNEMSKAIVESNIDNREKDVKHILERRKFRVQLGIICFGIIAFIALLVGVMPD
;
A
#
# COMPACT_ATOMS: atom_id res chain seq x y z
N MET A 1 -21.89 18.87 -5.82
CA MET A 1 -22.47 18.15 -4.64
C MET A 1 -21.99 16.72 -4.56
N ILE A 2 -21.95 15.97 -5.68
CA ILE A 2 -21.47 14.58 -5.70
C ILE A 2 -19.99 14.45 -5.32
N ASP A 3 -19.11 15.35 -5.76
CA ASP A 3 -17.66 15.26 -5.48
C ASP A 3 -17.33 15.40 -3.99
N ILE A 4 -17.99 16.35 -3.30
CA ILE A 4 -17.84 16.55 -1.85
C ILE A 4 -18.31 15.30 -1.08
N LEU A 5 -19.42 14.69 -1.51
CA LEU A 5 -19.95 13.48 -0.90
C LEU A 5 -18.95 12.31 -1.06
N ILE A 6 -18.35 12.14 -2.24
CA ILE A 6 -17.33 11.11 -2.49
C ILE A 6 -16.11 11.33 -1.59
N CYS A 7 -15.62 12.57 -1.47
CA CYS A 7 -14.51 12.90 -0.58
C CYS A 7 -14.82 12.57 0.89
N ILE A 8 -16.02 12.89 1.37
CA ILE A 8 -16.43 12.56 2.75
C ILE A 8 -16.47 11.03 2.95
N ILE A 9 -17.05 10.28 2.00
CA ILE A 9 -17.10 8.82 2.07
C ILE A 9 -15.67 8.24 2.11
N TYR A 10 -14.76 8.75 1.28
CA TYR A 10 -13.36 8.32 1.26
C TYR A 10 -12.67 8.56 2.61
N ILE A 11 -12.85 9.74 3.21
CA ILE A 11 -12.30 10.08 4.53
C ILE A 11 -12.85 9.17 5.62
N LEU A 12 -14.16 8.94 5.64
CA LEU A 12 -14.79 8.08 6.65
C LEU A 12 -14.36 6.61 6.51
N MET A 13 -14.28 6.08 5.28
CA MET A 13 -13.77 4.72 5.05
C MET A 13 -12.30 4.60 5.42
N GLY A 14 -11.48 5.59 5.06
CA GLY A 14 -10.06 5.65 5.40
C GLY A 14 -9.83 5.65 6.91
N ALA A 15 -10.47 6.57 7.63
CA ALA A 15 -10.38 6.65 9.08
C ALA A 15 -10.79 5.34 9.77
N ARG A 16 -11.89 4.72 9.31
CA ARG A 16 -12.33 3.40 9.81
C ARG A 16 -11.28 2.32 9.56
N TRP A 17 -10.63 2.31 8.39
CA TRP A 17 -9.63 1.30 8.05
C TRP A 17 -8.32 1.48 8.86
N ILE A 18 -7.87 2.73 9.03
CA ILE A 18 -6.67 3.07 9.82
C ILE A 18 -6.80 2.56 11.25
N LEU A 19 -7.92 2.85 11.90
CA LEU A 19 -8.19 2.47 13.30
C LEU A 19 -8.59 1.00 13.49
N LYS A 20 -8.93 0.29 12.40
CA LYS A 20 -9.34 -1.12 12.49
C LYS A 20 -8.20 -1.99 12.97
N ARG A 21 -8.50 -2.93 13.88
CA ARG A 21 -7.53 -3.94 14.33
C ARG A 21 -6.91 -4.71 13.17
N VAL A 22 -5.64 -5.07 13.32
CA VAL A 22 -4.93 -5.92 12.37
C VAL A 22 -5.58 -7.29 12.41
N LYS A 23 -6.19 -7.69 11.28
CA LYS A 23 -6.75 -9.02 11.08
C LYS A 23 -6.03 -9.68 9.92
N MET A 24 -5.58 -10.90 10.13
CA MET A 24 -4.94 -11.71 9.12
C MET A 24 -5.49 -13.12 9.21
N GLU A 25 -6.39 -13.45 8.27
CA GLU A 25 -7.16 -14.68 8.28
C GLU A 25 -7.89 -14.89 9.62
N ALA A 26 -7.59 -15.95 10.37
CA ALA A 26 -8.22 -16.25 11.65
C ALA A 26 -7.61 -15.51 12.85
N ILE A 27 -6.56 -14.70 12.64
CA ILE A 27 -5.75 -14.12 13.72
C ILE A 27 -5.96 -12.61 13.77
N SER A 28 -6.16 -12.08 14.98
CA SER A 28 -6.27 -10.64 15.20
C SER A 28 -5.27 -10.15 16.24
N ALA A 29 -4.53 -9.10 15.90
CA ALA A 29 -3.58 -8.45 16.79
C ALA A 29 -4.01 -6.99 17.09
N PRO A 30 -3.67 -6.45 18.26
CA PRO A 30 -3.81 -5.02 18.52
C PRO A 30 -3.01 -4.20 17.50
N THR A 31 -3.49 -3.00 17.18
CA THR A 31 -2.82 -2.12 16.20
C THR A 31 -1.85 -1.22 16.93
N ASN A 32 -0.56 -1.36 16.64
CA ASN A 32 0.48 -0.49 17.21
C ASN A 32 0.49 0.87 16.51
N TRP A 33 1.01 1.90 17.19
CA TRP A 33 1.11 3.26 16.64
C TRP A 33 1.84 3.32 15.29
N LYS A 34 2.90 2.50 15.10
CA LYS A 34 3.58 2.36 13.81
C LYS A 34 2.67 1.90 12.68
N ILE A 35 1.80 0.93 12.94
CA ILE A 35 0.84 0.39 11.96
C ILE A 35 -0.20 1.45 11.60
N ILE A 36 -0.63 2.25 12.58
CA ILE A 36 -1.55 3.39 12.35
C ILE A 36 -0.90 4.41 11.40
N ILE A 37 0.35 4.81 11.66
CA ILE A 37 1.10 5.74 10.80
C ILE A 37 1.25 5.18 9.38
N LEU A 38 1.62 3.92 9.25
CA LEU A 38 1.77 3.25 7.95
C LEU A 38 0.47 3.20 7.14
N LYS A 39 -0.64 2.85 7.80
CA LYS A 39 -1.96 2.89 7.14
C LYS A 39 -2.34 4.31 6.73
N PHE A 40 -2.04 5.31 7.57
CA PHE A 40 -2.32 6.70 7.24
C PHE A 40 -1.51 7.16 6.01
N LEU A 41 -0.23 6.80 5.91
CA LEU A 41 0.60 7.07 4.73
C LEU A 41 0.01 6.43 3.47
N ILE A 42 -0.32 5.13 3.52
CA ILE A 42 -0.94 4.42 2.40
C ILE A 42 -2.27 5.08 1.97
N TRP A 43 -3.04 5.56 2.94
CA TRP A 43 -4.30 6.25 2.66
C TRP A 43 -4.11 7.62 1.98
N LEU A 44 -2.95 8.27 2.14
CA LEU A 44 -2.61 9.51 1.44
C LEU A 44 -2.15 9.31 -0.02
N ILE A 45 -1.85 8.08 -0.42
CA ILE A 45 -1.34 7.80 -1.76
C ILE A 45 -2.40 8.06 -2.85
N ALA A 46 -3.64 7.64 -2.63
CA ALA A 46 -4.69 7.85 -3.63
C ALA A 46 -4.96 9.34 -3.93
N PRO A 47 -5.14 10.25 -2.94
CA PRO A 47 -5.29 11.67 -3.24
C PRO A 47 -4.02 12.28 -3.87
N LEU A 48 -2.83 11.78 -3.52
CA LEU A 48 -1.58 12.22 -4.14
C LEU A 48 -1.50 11.84 -5.63
N GLU A 49 -1.91 10.62 -5.97
CA GLU A 49 -1.93 10.13 -7.35
C GLU A 49 -2.92 10.94 -8.22
N ILE A 50 -4.12 11.21 -7.68
CA ILE A 50 -5.11 12.08 -8.34
C ILE A 50 -4.55 13.49 -8.54
N PHE A 51 -3.88 14.04 -7.52
CA PHE A 51 -3.25 15.35 -7.60
C PHE A 51 -2.21 15.41 -8.73
N ILE A 52 -1.32 14.42 -8.82
CA ILE A 52 -0.31 14.34 -9.89
C ILE A 52 -0.99 14.26 -11.26
N TYR A 53 -2.04 13.45 -11.39
CA TYR A 53 -2.74 13.27 -12.66
C TYR A 53 -3.38 14.56 -13.18
N ILE A 54 -4.02 15.34 -12.30
CA ILE A 54 -4.67 16.61 -12.63
C ILE A 54 -3.64 17.72 -12.85
N TYR A 55 -2.70 17.89 -11.93
CA TYR A 55 -1.76 19.01 -11.95
C TYR A 55 -0.78 18.92 -13.12
N PHE A 56 -0.30 17.72 -13.45
CA PHE A 56 0.63 17.49 -14.57
C PHE A 56 -0.07 17.01 -15.85
N TYR A 57 -1.34 17.34 -16.04
CA TYR A 57 -2.13 16.90 -17.19
C TYR A 57 -1.44 17.20 -18.54
N ASN A 58 -0.86 18.40 -18.69
CA ASN A 58 -0.17 18.84 -19.91
C ASN A 58 1.29 18.35 -20.03
N SER A 59 1.80 17.63 -19.02
CA SER A 59 3.21 17.18 -18.96
C SER A 59 3.26 15.68 -18.79
N GLU A 60 2.93 14.97 -19.87
CA GLU A 60 2.77 13.51 -19.87
C GLU A 60 3.98 12.77 -19.29
N ARG A 61 5.20 13.11 -19.70
CA ARG A 61 6.44 12.49 -19.19
C ARG A 61 6.60 12.66 -17.68
N VAL A 62 6.31 13.85 -17.15
CA VAL A 62 6.40 14.16 -15.72
C VAL A 62 5.31 13.43 -14.94
N ARG A 63 4.09 13.38 -15.50
CA ARG A 63 2.96 12.63 -14.93
C ARG A 63 3.26 11.14 -14.82
N ILE A 64 3.80 10.53 -15.88
CA ILE A 64 4.18 9.11 -15.89
C ILE A 64 5.28 8.84 -14.86
N PHE A 65 6.32 9.68 -14.84
CA PHE A 65 7.44 9.53 -13.91
C PHE A 65 7.02 9.65 -12.44
N LEU A 66 6.24 10.68 -12.11
CA LEU A 66 5.73 10.89 -10.75
C LEU A 66 4.71 9.83 -10.35
N GLY A 67 3.82 9.42 -11.26
CA GLY A 67 2.87 8.33 -11.04
C GLY A 67 3.56 7.00 -10.73
N ALA A 68 4.59 6.65 -11.51
CA ALA A 68 5.42 5.47 -11.25
C ALA A 68 6.14 5.56 -9.88
N SER A 69 6.62 6.75 -9.53
CA SER A 69 7.27 6.99 -8.23
C SER A 69 6.30 6.80 -7.05
N VAL A 70 5.07 7.29 -7.17
CA VAL A 70 4.02 7.10 -6.14
C VAL A 70 3.61 5.63 -6.02
N MET A 71 3.48 4.91 -7.13
CA MET A 71 3.24 3.45 -7.07
C MET A 71 4.38 2.70 -6.40
N LEU A 72 5.64 3.11 -6.62
CA LEU A 72 6.79 2.50 -5.96
C LEU A 72 6.79 2.78 -4.45
N LEU A 73 6.43 4.00 -4.04
CA LEU A 73 6.23 4.33 -2.62
C LEU A 73 5.12 3.48 -1.99
N TYR A 74 3.96 3.34 -2.65
CA TYR A 74 2.86 2.49 -2.19
C TYR A 74 3.30 1.05 -1.90
N LEU A 75 4.12 0.52 -2.79
CA LEU A 75 4.63 -0.83 -2.70
C LEU A 75 5.58 -1.01 -1.50
N ILE A 76 6.49 -0.06 -1.27
CA ILE A 76 7.40 -0.05 -0.11
C ILE A 76 6.58 0.06 1.19
N GLU A 77 5.63 0.99 1.25
CA GLU A 77 4.77 1.17 2.41
C GLU A 77 3.93 -0.07 2.72
N THR A 78 3.38 -0.73 1.69
CA THR A 78 2.61 -1.96 1.85
C THR A 78 3.47 -3.10 2.39
N GLN A 79 4.72 -3.21 1.94
CA GLN A 79 5.69 -4.17 2.48
C GLN A 79 6.04 -3.87 3.94
N LEU A 80 6.29 -2.60 4.27
CA LEU A 80 6.60 -2.17 5.65
C LEU A 80 5.41 -2.45 6.58
N LEU A 81 4.19 -2.13 6.13
CA LEU A 81 2.95 -2.41 6.85
C LEU A 81 2.79 -3.91 7.08
N PHE A 82 3.06 -4.73 6.06
CA PHE A 82 3.01 -6.18 6.20
C PHE A 82 4.00 -6.70 7.24
N ASN A 83 5.23 -6.19 7.26
CA ASN A 83 6.25 -6.60 8.22
C ASN A 83 5.89 -6.23 9.67
N GLU A 84 5.40 -5.01 9.90
CA GLU A 84 4.95 -4.57 11.23
C GLU A 84 3.69 -5.32 11.69
N MET A 85 2.72 -5.56 10.79
CA MET A 85 1.55 -6.41 11.10
C MET A 85 1.97 -7.84 11.43
N SER A 86 2.89 -8.41 10.65
CA SER A 86 3.45 -9.74 10.88
C SER A 86 4.09 -9.84 12.25
N LYS A 87 4.92 -8.86 12.62
CA LYS A 87 5.58 -8.82 13.92
C LYS A 87 4.57 -8.74 15.06
N ALA A 88 3.59 -7.86 14.97
CA ALA A 88 2.52 -7.73 15.97
C ALA A 88 1.70 -9.02 16.12
N ILE A 89 1.45 -9.73 15.01
CA ILE A 89 0.74 -11.01 15.02
C ILE A 89 1.57 -12.09 15.71
N VAL A 90 2.85 -12.26 15.34
CA VAL A 90 3.74 -13.26 15.96
C VAL A 90 3.84 -13.03 17.46
N GLU A 91 4.07 -11.79 17.88
CA GLU A 91 4.19 -11.41 19.28
C GLU A 91 2.89 -11.66 20.08
N SER A 92 1.72 -11.50 19.45
CA SER A 92 0.43 -11.79 20.08
C SER A 92 0.07 -13.29 20.16
N ASN A 93 0.74 -14.16 19.40
CA ASN A 93 0.39 -15.58 19.22
C ASN A 93 1.46 -16.57 19.73
N ILE A 94 2.43 -16.10 20.53
CA ILE A 94 3.59 -16.87 21.02
C ILE A 94 3.18 -18.20 21.72
N ASP A 95 1.96 -18.28 22.27
CA ASP A 95 1.61 -19.37 23.20
C ASP A 95 1.05 -20.65 22.56
N ASN A 96 0.72 -20.71 21.25
CA ASN A 96 0.18 -21.99 20.70
C ASN A 96 0.19 -22.25 19.18
N ARG A 97 0.56 -21.30 18.29
CA ARG A 97 0.40 -21.47 16.82
C ARG A 97 1.51 -20.89 15.93
N GLU A 98 2.74 -20.83 16.42
CA GLU A 98 3.84 -20.16 15.70
C GLU A 98 4.09 -20.73 14.29
N LYS A 99 4.09 -22.06 14.12
CA LYS A 99 4.31 -22.71 12.82
C LYS A 99 3.23 -22.36 11.78
N ASP A 100 1.97 -22.35 12.19
CA ASP A 100 0.84 -22.01 11.31
C ASP A 100 0.87 -20.53 10.92
N VAL A 101 1.17 -19.65 11.88
CA VAL A 101 1.33 -18.21 11.66
C VAL A 101 2.45 -17.95 10.65
N LYS A 102 3.60 -18.62 10.81
CA LYS A 102 4.75 -18.45 9.93
C LYS A 102 4.44 -18.89 8.49
N HIS A 103 3.76 -20.01 8.30
CA HIS A 103 3.34 -20.46 6.98
C HIS A 103 2.36 -19.48 6.29
N ILE A 104 1.39 -18.92 7.03
CA ILE A 104 0.47 -17.90 6.52
C ILE A 104 1.22 -16.62 6.11
N LEU A 105 2.20 -16.21 6.92
CA LEU A 105 3.04 -15.04 6.66
C LEU A 105 3.90 -15.23 5.41
N GLU A 106 4.56 -16.38 5.25
CA GLU A 106 5.36 -16.70 4.06
C GLU A 106 4.51 -16.68 2.79
N ARG A 107 3.31 -17.27 2.82
CA ARG A 107 2.36 -17.22 1.70
C ARG A 107 1.95 -15.78 1.35
N ARG A 108 1.70 -14.91 2.34
CA ARG A 108 1.36 -13.51 2.04
C ARG A 108 2.59 -12.73 1.55
N LYS A 109 3.78 -12.95 2.12
CA LYS A 109 5.05 -12.36 1.67
C LYS A 109 5.31 -12.64 0.19
N PHE A 110 5.09 -13.89 -0.25
CA PHE A 110 5.21 -14.28 -1.65
C PHE A 110 4.28 -13.48 -2.57
N ARG A 111 3.01 -13.27 -2.17
CA ARG A 111 2.07 -12.43 -2.94
C ARG A 111 2.53 -10.97 -3.05
N VAL A 112 3.05 -10.39 -1.96
CA VAL A 112 3.54 -9.01 -2.02
C VAL A 112 4.81 -8.92 -2.87
N GLN A 113 5.71 -9.92 -2.81
CA GLN A 113 6.89 -10.00 -3.67
C GLN A 113 6.55 -10.14 -5.16
N LEU A 114 5.56 -10.97 -5.52
CA LEU A 114 5.03 -11.05 -6.88
C LEU A 114 4.50 -9.69 -7.36
N GLY A 115 3.80 -8.97 -6.48
CA GLY A 115 3.38 -7.59 -6.72
C GLY A 115 4.56 -6.69 -7.07
N ILE A 116 5.63 -6.70 -6.25
CA ILE A 116 6.84 -5.90 -6.50
C ILE A 116 7.42 -6.17 -7.88
N ILE A 117 7.59 -7.45 -8.22
CA ILE A 117 8.22 -7.85 -9.48
C ILE A 117 7.38 -7.38 -10.66
N CYS A 118 6.05 -7.57 -10.61
CA CYS A 118 5.15 -7.14 -11.66
C CYS A 118 5.15 -5.62 -11.84
N PHE A 119 5.12 -4.86 -10.74
CA PHE A 119 5.20 -3.39 -10.80
C PHE A 119 6.55 -2.87 -11.29
N GLY A 120 7.65 -3.52 -10.90
CA GLY A 120 8.99 -3.19 -11.41
C GLY A 120 9.07 -3.33 -12.93
N ILE A 121 8.44 -4.37 -13.50
CA ILE A 121 8.35 -4.56 -14.95
C ILE A 121 7.52 -3.45 -15.61
N ILE A 122 6.36 -3.10 -15.04
CA ILE A 122 5.50 -2.02 -15.58
C ILE A 122 6.22 -0.68 -15.56
N ALA A 123 6.87 -0.33 -14.45
CA ALA A 123 7.63 0.90 -14.32
C ALA A 123 8.81 0.94 -15.30
N PHE A 124 9.49 -0.19 -15.50
CA PHE A 124 10.59 -0.30 -16.47
C PHE A 124 10.11 -0.12 -17.92
N ILE A 125 8.97 -0.72 -18.29
CA ILE A 125 8.36 -0.51 -19.61
C ILE A 125 7.94 0.95 -19.79
N ALA A 126 7.29 1.56 -18.79
CA ALA A 126 6.90 2.96 -18.83
C ALA A 126 8.10 3.90 -18.98
N LEU A 127 9.22 3.59 -18.34
CA LEU A 127 10.48 4.33 -18.50
C LEU A 127 11.05 4.17 -19.92
N LEU A 128 11.09 2.94 -20.45
CA LEU A 128 11.57 2.68 -21.81
C LEU A 128 10.75 3.42 -22.87
N VAL A 129 9.42 3.36 -22.76
CA VAL A 129 8.50 4.06 -23.68
C VAL A 129 8.63 5.58 -23.52
N GLY A 130 8.79 6.09 -22.30
CA GLY A 130 8.92 7.52 -22.05
C GLY A 130 10.28 8.14 -22.44
N VAL A 131 11.33 7.30 -22.59
CA VAL A 131 12.70 7.72 -22.93
C VAL A 131 13.04 7.47 -24.40
N MET A 132 12.36 6.53 -25.08
CA MET A 132 12.52 6.37 -26.53
C MET A 132 12.04 7.64 -27.25
N PRO A 133 12.89 8.30 -28.05
CA PRO A 133 12.42 9.28 -29.02
C PRO A 133 11.64 8.55 -30.12
N ASP A 134 10.59 9.20 -30.64
CA ASP A 134 9.84 8.74 -31.83
C ASP A 134 10.77 8.49 -33.04
#